data_AF-A0A537YPU1-F1
#
_entry.id   AF-A0A537YPU1-F1
#
_cell.length_a   1.000
_cell.length_b   1.000
_cell.length_c   1.000
_cell.angle_alpha   90.00
_cell.angle_beta   90.00
_cell.angle_gamma   90.00
#
_symmetry.space_group_name_H-M   'P 1'
#
loop_
_entity.id
_entity.type
_entity.pdbx_description
1 polymer ?
#
loop_
_entity_poly.entity_id
_entity_poly.type
_entity_poly.pdbx_seq_one_letter_code
_entity_poly.pdbx_strand_id
1 'polypeptide(L)'
;MVPRAGIFPAELTALRGAGVLIAIFMVAYAVVRRRDLRNADVLILILGGLGLALVAGTEIVNGLLSAFSFEKGNGGRILGLAVFAIFILFLLTLRALSQGARNSRQLAAALEGLAWEEFRQAGLPERFRDKIAILIPAYNEAENIGTVLGQIPPAVCGVRTEILVVDDGSRDGTGDVAAEHGAAVARHVTNRGGGAALRTGYRLMVESGALIVVTLDADGQHRPDEMERLVKPILDGEVDMAHGSRVLGHADRNHFARELGIVFFNRLVSFITRTHVTDCSNGYRAVRTTVLPQLVLRQEQFHTSEFMIEAIKRGIPATEVPITVDQRLHGHSKKPAAFRYGAGFANAIVRTWLR
;
A
#
# COMPACT_ATOMS: atom_id res chain seq x y z
N MET A 1 -32.68 20.95 -65.06
CA MET A 1 -31.33 20.59 -64.57
C MET A 1 -31.31 20.81 -63.08
N VAL A 2 -31.33 19.76 -62.27
CA VAL A 2 -31.21 19.82 -60.80
C VAL A 2 -29.77 19.44 -60.46
N PRO A 3 -29.03 20.25 -59.69
CA PRO A 3 -27.65 19.92 -59.34
C PRO A 3 -27.65 18.74 -58.35
N ARG A 4 -26.89 17.69 -58.67
CA ARG A 4 -26.56 16.61 -57.72
C ARG A 4 -25.70 17.20 -56.62
N ALA A 5 -26.28 17.39 -55.43
CA ALA A 5 -25.52 17.68 -54.22
C ALA A 5 -24.63 16.46 -53.90
N GLY A 6 -23.31 16.64 -53.94
CA GLY A 6 -22.35 15.65 -53.46
C GLY A 6 -22.57 15.40 -51.97
N ILE A 7 -22.83 14.15 -51.60
CA ILE A 7 -23.32 13.77 -50.26
C ILE A 7 -22.23 13.85 -49.17
N PHE A 8 -20.96 14.13 -49.50
CA PHE A 8 -19.90 14.35 -48.50
C PHE A 8 -18.81 15.33 -48.98
N PRO A 9 -18.31 16.25 -48.12
CA PRO A 9 -17.13 17.06 -48.42
C PRO A 9 -15.88 16.18 -48.62
N ALA A 10 -15.05 16.52 -49.61
CA ALA A 10 -13.85 15.76 -50.00
C ALA A 10 -12.86 15.52 -48.83
N GLU A 11 -12.86 16.39 -47.82
CA GLU A 11 -12.04 16.29 -46.60
C GLU A 11 -12.30 15.02 -45.78
N LEU A 12 -13.53 14.49 -45.79
CA LEU A 12 -13.86 13.24 -45.09
C LEU A 12 -13.15 12.02 -45.69
N THR A 13 -12.75 12.08 -46.96
CA THR A 13 -12.07 10.97 -47.65
C THR A 13 -10.60 10.88 -47.26
N ALA A 14 -9.92 12.03 -47.13
CA ALA A 14 -8.54 12.10 -46.69
C ALA A 14 -8.37 11.65 -45.23
N LEU A 15 -9.27 12.09 -44.34
CA LEU A 15 -9.28 11.68 -42.95
C LEU A 15 -9.53 10.17 -42.79
N ARG A 16 -10.40 9.58 -43.63
CA ARG A 16 -10.64 8.13 -43.67
C ARG A 16 -9.42 7.35 -44.16
N GLY A 17 -8.77 7.82 -45.23
CA GLY A 17 -7.52 7.23 -45.73
C GLY A 17 -6.42 7.23 -44.67
N ALA A 18 -6.27 8.34 -43.94
CA ALA A 18 -5.35 8.44 -42.81
C ALA A 18 -5.70 7.45 -41.68
N GLY A 19 -6.99 7.30 -41.34
CA GLY A 19 -7.45 6.34 -40.34
C GLY A 19 -7.10 4.88 -40.67
N VAL A 20 -7.30 4.46 -41.92
CA VAL A 20 -6.92 3.11 -42.37
C VAL A 20 -5.40 2.90 -42.31
N LEU A 21 -4.61 3.90 -42.72
CA LEU A 21 -3.15 3.82 -42.67
C LEU A 21 -2.63 3.70 -41.22
N ILE A 22 -3.18 4.50 -40.30
CA ILE A 22 -2.83 4.43 -38.87
C ILE A 22 -3.23 3.06 -38.30
N ALA A 23 -4.40 2.52 -38.68
CA ALA A 23 -4.84 1.21 -38.26
C ALA A 23 -3.89 0.07 -38.70
N ILE A 24 -3.48 0.09 -39.97
CA ILE A 24 -2.51 -0.86 -40.53
C ILE A 24 -1.18 -0.74 -39.79
N PHE A 25 -0.71 0.49 -39.55
CA PHE A 25 0.53 0.72 -38.83
C PHE A 25 0.48 0.19 -37.39
N MET A 26 -0.64 0.42 -36.67
CA MET A 26 -0.83 -0.11 -35.31
C MET A 26 -0.81 -1.64 -35.26
N VAL A 27 -1.50 -2.32 -36.18
CA VAL A 27 -1.52 -3.79 -36.25
C VAL A 27 -0.14 -4.32 -36.66
N ALA A 28 0.49 -3.73 -37.66
CA ALA A 28 1.83 -4.13 -38.12
C ALA A 28 2.88 -3.96 -37.00
N TYR A 29 2.85 -2.83 -36.29
CA TYR A 29 3.71 -2.59 -35.13
C TYR A 29 3.48 -3.62 -34.03
N ALA A 30 2.23 -3.97 -33.74
CA ALA A 30 1.88 -5.01 -32.76
C ALA A 30 2.43 -6.40 -33.15
N VAL A 31 2.37 -6.77 -34.42
CA VAL A 31 2.85 -8.06 -34.94
C VAL A 31 4.38 -8.11 -34.96
N VAL A 32 5.04 -7.05 -35.44
CA VAL A 32 6.51 -6.96 -35.50
C VAL A 32 7.11 -6.99 -34.11
N ARG A 33 6.57 -6.21 -33.18
CA ARG A 33 7.03 -6.18 -31.79
C ARG A 33 6.37 -7.21 -30.88
N ARG A 34 5.69 -8.24 -31.41
CA ARG A 34 4.99 -9.23 -30.55
C ARG A 34 5.88 -10.00 -29.58
N ARG A 35 7.19 -10.05 -29.85
CA ARG A 35 8.18 -10.73 -29.00
C ARG A 35 8.69 -9.83 -27.86
N ASP A 36 8.68 -8.52 -28.06
CA ASP A 36 9.07 -7.52 -27.05
C ASP A 36 7.84 -6.98 -26.29
N LEU A 37 6.70 -7.06 -26.98
CA LEU A 37 5.30 -6.84 -26.58
C LEU A 37 4.85 -7.81 -25.49
N ARG A 38 4.21 -7.34 -24.40
CA ARG A 38 3.36 -8.25 -23.62
C ARG A 38 2.13 -8.64 -24.46
N ASN A 39 1.62 -9.86 -24.32
CA ASN A 39 0.47 -10.34 -25.09
C ASN A 39 -0.76 -9.41 -24.99
N ALA A 40 -1.02 -8.82 -23.82
CA ALA A 40 -2.12 -7.86 -23.64
C ALA A 40 -1.90 -6.56 -24.43
N ASP A 41 -0.65 -6.14 -24.58
CA ASP A 41 -0.26 -4.92 -25.25
C ASP A 41 -0.45 -5.06 -26.76
N VAL A 42 -0.02 -6.21 -27.28
CA VAL A 42 -0.24 -6.67 -28.64
C VAL A 42 -1.74 -6.75 -28.93
N LEU A 43 -2.52 -7.38 -28.04
CA LEU A 43 -3.96 -7.52 -28.21
C LEU A 43 -4.67 -6.17 -28.29
N ILE A 44 -4.31 -5.21 -27.43
CA ILE A 44 -4.90 -3.87 -27.44
C ILE A 44 -4.54 -3.09 -28.71
N LEU A 45 -3.30 -3.18 -29.17
CA LEU A 45 -2.89 -2.54 -30.43
C LEU A 45 -3.61 -3.15 -31.63
N ILE A 46 -3.80 -4.47 -31.63
CA ILE A 46 -4.57 -5.18 -32.66
C ILE A 46 -6.04 -4.78 -32.61
N LEU A 47 -6.69 -4.80 -31.45
CA LEU A 47 -8.09 -4.42 -31.29
C LEU A 47 -8.33 -2.93 -31.59
N GLY A 48 -7.40 -2.06 -31.18
CA GLY A 48 -7.44 -0.64 -31.49
C GLY A 48 -7.27 -0.37 -32.98
N GLY A 49 -6.33 -1.05 -33.63
CA GLY A 49 -6.12 -0.99 -35.07
C GLY A 49 -7.31 -1.54 -35.87
N LEU A 50 -7.82 -2.72 -35.51
CA LEU A 50 -9.04 -3.29 -36.10
C LEU A 50 -10.23 -2.36 -35.91
N GLY A 51 -10.35 -1.76 -34.72
CA GLY A 51 -11.30 -0.73 -34.39
C GLY A 51 -11.27 0.46 -35.34
N LEU A 52 -10.10 1.06 -35.49
CA LEU A 52 -9.87 2.22 -36.36
C LEU A 52 -10.06 1.87 -37.85
N ALA A 53 -9.67 0.66 -38.27
CA ALA A 53 -9.92 0.15 -39.62
C ALA A 53 -11.42 -0.04 -39.87
N LEU A 54 -12.17 -0.54 -38.88
CA LEU A 54 -13.62 -0.64 -38.93
C LEU A 54 -14.20 0.77 -39.11
N VAL A 55 -13.91 1.70 -38.19
CA VAL A 55 -14.33 3.11 -38.23
C VAL A 55 -14.09 3.78 -39.59
N ALA A 56 -12.93 3.54 -40.19
CA ALA A 56 -12.54 4.17 -41.45
C ALA A 56 -13.10 3.44 -42.69
N GLY A 57 -13.43 2.15 -42.58
CA GLY A 57 -13.98 1.29 -43.64
C GLY A 57 -15.50 1.15 -43.56
N THR A 58 -16.23 2.03 -44.26
CA THR A 58 -17.69 2.17 -44.13
C THR A 58 -18.53 0.95 -44.55
N GLU A 59 -17.99 0.00 -45.33
CA GLU A 59 -18.75 -1.19 -45.77
C GLU A 59 -18.77 -2.30 -44.71
N ILE A 60 -17.70 -2.44 -43.91
CA ILE A 60 -17.58 -3.50 -42.88
C ILE A 60 -18.40 -3.13 -41.63
N VAL A 61 -18.45 -1.84 -41.30
CA VAL A 61 -19.23 -1.30 -40.18
C VAL A 61 -20.73 -1.52 -40.34
N ASN A 62 -21.22 -1.54 -41.59
CA ASN A 62 -22.65 -1.69 -41.86
C ASN A 62 -23.20 -3.03 -41.36
N GLY A 63 -22.46 -4.13 -41.50
CA GLY A 63 -22.89 -5.45 -41.03
C GLY A 63 -22.79 -5.63 -39.51
N LEU A 64 -21.82 -4.97 -38.86
CA LEU A 64 -21.62 -5.06 -37.42
C LEU A 64 -22.58 -4.14 -36.64
N LEU A 65 -22.84 -2.92 -37.13
CA LEU A 65 -23.80 -2.00 -36.53
C LEU A 65 -25.25 -2.50 -36.67
N SER A 66 -25.60 -3.16 -37.78
CA SER A 66 -26.92 -3.78 -37.93
C SER A 66 -27.13 -4.95 -36.96
N ALA A 67 -26.06 -5.68 -36.59
CA ALA A 67 -26.13 -6.77 -35.61
C ALA A 67 -26.39 -6.26 -34.17
N PHE A 68 -26.11 -4.98 -33.90
CA PHE A 68 -26.41 -4.29 -32.62
C PHE A 68 -27.56 -3.28 -32.75
N SER A 69 -28.42 -3.42 -33.77
CA SER A 69 -29.62 -2.60 -33.97
C SER A 69 -29.39 -1.09 -34.18
N PHE A 70 -28.19 -0.68 -34.61
CA PHE A 70 -27.92 0.71 -34.98
C PHE A 70 -28.26 0.94 -36.46
N GLU A 71 -29.48 1.44 -36.72
CA GLU A 71 -29.97 1.72 -38.06
C GLU A 71 -29.21 2.86 -38.77
N LYS A 72 -29.32 2.87 -40.10
CA LYS A 72 -28.67 3.80 -41.04
C LYS A 72 -29.34 5.19 -41.01
N GLY A 73 -29.32 5.85 -39.85
CA GLY A 73 -29.73 7.25 -39.65
C GLY A 73 -28.60 8.05 -39.01
N ASN A 74 -28.46 9.33 -39.38
CA ASN A 74 -27.31 10.24 -39.16
C ASN A 74 -26.71 10.36 -37.72
N GLY A 75 -27.22 9.66 -36.71
CA GLY A 75 -26.67 9.62 -35.34
C GLY A 75 -26.14 8.26 -34.87
N GLY A 76 -26.71 7.13 -35.33
CA GLY A 76 -26.40 5.79 -34.79
C GLY A 76 -24.96 5.33 -35.03
N ARG A 77 -24.38 5.76 -36.15
CA ARG A 77 -22.98 5.47 -36.52
C ARG A 77 -21.98 6.21 -35.65
N ILE A 78 -22.22 7.50 -35.42
CA ILE A 78 -21.38 8.33 -34.56
C ILE A 78 -21.46 7.81 -33.12
N LEU A 79 -22.66 7.41 -32.70
CA LEU A 79 -22.89 6.82 -31.38
C LEU A 79 -22.16 5.48 -31.20
N GLY A 80 -22.25 4.57 -32.18
CA GLY A 80 -21.51 3.30 -32.16
C GLY A 80 -19.99 3.51 -32.13
N LEU A 81 -19.49 4.49 -32.89
CA LEU A 81 -18.08 4.90 -32.87
C LEU A 81 -17.63 5.38 -31.50
N ALA A 82 -18.44 6.25 -30.90
CA ALA A 82 -18.16 6.85 -29.61
C ALA A 82 -18.15 5.77 -28.52
N VAL A 83 -19.12 4.86 -28.52
CA VAL A 83 -19.18 3.74 -27.57
C VAL A 83 -17.95 2.84 -27.72
N PHE A 84 -17.55 2.50 -28.94
CA PHE A 84 -16.39 1.66 -29.18
C PHE A 84 -15.06 2.34 -28.80
N ALA A 85 -14.92 3.64 -29.11
CA ALA A 85 -13.77 4.44 -28.70
C ALA A 85 -13.68 4.58 -27.17
N ILE A 86 -14.81 4.81 -26.49
CA ILE A 86 -14.90 4.84 -25.02
C ILE A 86 -14.51 3.48 -24.43
N PHE A 87 -14.95 2.37 -25.04
CA PHE A 87 -14.61 1.03 -24.58
C PHE A 87 -13.10 0.73 -24.72
N ILE A 88 -12.47 1.11 -25.84
CA ILE A 88 -11.01 0.99 -26.00
C ILE A 88 -10.28 1.88 -24.99
N LEU A 89 -10.72 3.13 -24.82
CA LEU A 89 -10.13 4.05 -23.85
C LEU A 89 -10.24 3.50 -22.42
N PHE A 90 -11.37 2.87 -22.09
CA PHE A 90 -11.57 2.18 -20.82
C PHE A 90 -10.58 1.01 -20.64
N LEU A 91 -10.41 0.15 -21.65
CA LEU A 91 -9.43 -0.94 -21.59
C LEU A 91 -7.99 -0.43 -21.47
N LEU A 92 -7.63 0.63 -22.20
CA LEU A 92 -6.33 1.30 -22.10
C LEU A 92 -6.11 1.88 -20.69
N THR A 93 -7.15 2.49 -20.11
CA THR A 93 -7.10 3.04 -18.76
C THR A 93 -6.90 1.94 -17.72
N LEU A 94 -7.66 0.84 -17.80
CA LEU A 94 -7.48 -0.32 -16.92
C LEU A 94 -6.07 -0.91 -17.02
N ARG A 95 -5.51 -0.98 -18.23
CA ARG A 95 -4.13 -1.45 -18.44
C ARG A 95 -3.10 -0.47 -17.88
N ALA A 96 -3.25 0.83 -18.12
CA ALA A 96 -2.34 1.85 -17.61
C ALA A 96 -2.30 1.82 -16.07
N LEU A 97 -3.47 1.70 -15.43
CA LEU A 97 -3.59 1.53 -13.98
C LEU A 97 -2.90 0.23 -13.50
N SER A 98 -3.11 -0.89 -14.21
CA SER A 98 -2.47 -2.18 -13.88
C SER A 98 -0.94 -2.15 -14.07
N GLN A 99 -0.45 -1.47 -15.10
CA GLN A 99 0.98 -1.31 -15.35
C GLN A 99 1.63 -0.41 -14.30
N GLY A 100 1.00 0.71 -13.95
CA GLY A 100 1.45 1.58 -12.88
C GLY A 100 1.63 0.80 -11.58
N ALA A 101 0.63 0.01 -11.18
CA ALA A 101 0.69 -0.82 -9.98
C ALA A 101 1.79 -1.90 -10.01
N ARG A 102 2.20 -2.39 -11.18
CA ARG A 102 3.32 -3.34 -11.32
C ARG A 102 4.67 -2.65 -11.24
N ASN A 103 4.83 -1.53 -11.94
CA ASN A 103 6.07 -0.76 -11.94
C ASN A 103 6.39 -0.26 -10.53
N SER A 104 5.39 0.25 -9.80
CA SER A 104 5.57 0.66 -8.39
C SER A 104 6.03 -0.50 -7.50
N ARG A 105 5.53 -1.72 -7.72
CA ARG A 105 5.95 -2.91 -6.96
C ARG A 105 7.39 -3.33 -7.26
N GLN A 106 7.80 -3.28 -8.52
CA GLN A 106 9.18 -3.60 -8.90
C GLN A 106 10.17 -2.58 -8.35
N LEU A 107 9.84 -1.29 -8.43
CA LEU A 107 10.64 -0.23 -7.82
C LEU A 107 10.74 -0.41 -6.29
N ALA A 108 9.61 -0.69 -5.63
CA ALA A 108 9.56 -0.99 -4.21
C ALA A 108 10.50 -2.14 -3.80
N ALA A 109 10.46 -3.26 -4.53
CA ALA A 109 11.32 -4.40 -4.27
C ALA A 109 12.81 -4.10 -4.50
N ALA A 110 13.14 -3.32 -5.54
CA ALA A 110 14.51 -2.88 -5.79
C ALA A 110 15.04 -1.97 -4.68
N LEU A 111 14.24 -0.99 -4.24
CA LEU A 111 14.59 -0.11 -3.12
C LEU A 111 14.76 -0.88 -1.81
N GLU A 112 13.91 -1.87 -1.54
CA GLU A 112 14.07 -2.77 -0.39
C GLU A 112 15.35 -3.60 -0.48
N GLY A 113 15.71 -4.08 -1.67
CA GLY A 113 16.97 -4.79 -1.89
C GLY A 113 18.20 -3.91 -1.62
N LEU A 114 18.17 -2.66 -2.06
CA LEU A 114 19.23 -1.69 -1.78
C LEU A 114 19.35 -1.39 -0.28
N ALA A 115 18.23 -1.16 0.40
CA ALA A 115 18.22 -0.94 1.85
C ALA A 115 18.78 -2.15 2.61
N TRP A 116 18.47 -3.38 2.19
CA TRP A 116 19.06 -4.60 2.76
C TRP A 116 20.57 -4.68 2.52
N GLU A 117 21.02 -4.40 1.30
CA GLU A 117 22.45 -4.42 0.94
C GLU A 117 23.25 -3.44 1.80
N GLU A 118 22.78 -2.21 1.92
CA GLU A 118 23.39 -1.17 2.76
C GLU A 118 23.42 -1.56 4.23
N PHE A 119 22.28 -2.05 4.75
CA PHE A 119 22.17 -2.52 6.13
C PHE A 119 23.13 -3.66 6.45
N ARG A 120 23.28 -4.62 5.52
CA ARG A 120 24.21 -5.75 5.63
C ARG A 120 25.67 -5.31 5.54
N GLN A 121 26.00 -4.41 4.60
CA GLN A 121 27.37 -3.89 4.44
C GLN A 121 27.83 -3.12 5.68
N ALA A 122 26.92 -2.45 6.38
CA ALA A 122 27.19 -1.76 7.64
C ALA A 122 27.38 -2.71 8.85
N GLY A 123 27.26 -4.04 8.68
CA GLY A 123 27.42 -5.02 9.77
C GLY A 123 26.31 -4.97 10.82
N LEU A 124 25.19 -4.29 10.52
CA LEU A 124 24.08 -4.10 11.44
C LEU A 124 23.29 -5.37 11.79
N PRO A 125 23.19 -6.43 10.94
CA PRO A 125 22.41 -7.62 11.29
C PRO A 125 22.86 -8.31 12.59
N GLU A 126 24.17 -8.44 12.80
CA GLU A 126 24.72 -9.06 14.02
C GLU A 126 24.36 -8.29 15.29
N ARG A 127 24.06 -6.99 15.16
CA ARG A 127 23.60 -6.18 16.28
C ARG A 127 22.28 -6.70 16.83
N PHE A 128 21.38 -7.25 16.00
CA PHE A 128 20.02 -7.64 16.40
C PHE A 128 19.85 -9.12 16.74
N ARG A 129 20.86 -9.96 16.47
CA ARG A 129 20.78 -11.41 16.73
C ARG A 129 20.48 -11.70 18.20
N ASP A 130 19.50 -12.56 18.43
CA ASP A 130 19.06 -13.02 19.76
C ASP A 130 18.61 -11.88 20.70
N LYS A 131 18.17 -10.74 20.14
CA LYS A 131 17.72 -9.56 20.90
C LYS A 131 16.27 -9.17 20.61
N ILE A 132 15.75 -8.26 21.42
CA ILE A 132 14.47 -7.59 21.16
C ILE A 132 14.74 -6.38 20.26
N ALA A 133 14.18 -6.40 19.04
CA ALA A 133 14.32 -5.31 18.09
C ALA A 133 13.19 -4.30 18.25
N ILE A 134 13.53 -3.04 18.53
CA ILE A 134 12.59 -1.93 18.56
C ILE A 134 12.55 -1.29 17.18
N LEU A 135 11.47 -1.54 16.46
CA LEU A 135 11.26 -1.08 15.10
C LEU A 135 10.42 0.20 15.09
N ILE A 136 11.01 1.30 14.62
CA ILE A 136 10.39 2.62 14.61
C ILE A 136 10.28 3.11 13.16
N PRO A 137 9.08 3.13 12.55
CA PRO A 137 8.87 3.84 11.30
C PRO A 137 8.85 5.35 11.57
N ALA A 138 9.67 6.11 10.86
CA ALA A 138 9.78 7.55 11.05
C ALA A 138 9.69 8.29 9.71
N TYR A 139 9.00 9.44 9.69
CA TYR A 139 8.96 10.33 8.53
C TYR A 139 8.76 11.75 9.00
N ASN A 140 9.74 12.63 8.84
CA ASN A 140 9.73 14.01 9.34
C ASN A 140 9.36 14.09 10.84
N GLU A 141 10.17 13.48 11.70
CA GLU A 141 10.05 13.42 13.16
C GLU A 141 11.37 13.79 13.86
N ALA A 142 12.22 14.63 13.25
CA ALA A 142 13.54 14.96 13.80
C ALA A 142 13.49 15.57 15.21
N GLU A 143 12.43 16.33 15.53
CA GLU A 143 12.21 16.93 16.85
C GLU A 143 11.82 15.91 17.93
N ASN A 144 11.16 14.81 17.54
CA ASN A 144 10.59 13.83 18.47
C ASN A 144 11.52 12.63 18.66
N ILE A 145 12.19 12.18 17.59
CA ILE A 145 12.86 10.88 17.56
C ILE A 145 13.96 10.76 18.62
N GLY A 146 14.74 11.81 18.88
CA GLY A 146 15.80 11.77 19.90
C GLY A 146 15.25 11.49 21.31
N THR A 147 14.15 12.16 21.67
CA THR A 147 13.45 11.95 22.96
C THR A 147 12.90 10.53 23.07
N VAL A 148 12.26 10.03 22.01
CA VAL A 148 11.73 8.66 21.97
C VAL A 148 12.84 7.63 22.16
N LEU A 149 13.95 7.80 21.44
CA LEU A 149 15.10 6.89 21.53
C LEU A 149 15.73 6.88 22.93
N GLY A 150 15.84 8.04 23.59
CA GLY A 150 16.36 8.15 24.95
C GLY A 150 15.49 7.50 26.03
N GLN A 151 14.21 7.24 25.74
CA GLN A 151 13.27 6.61 26.68
C GLN A 151 13.23 5.08 26.55
N ILE A 152 13.81 4.51 25.51
CA ILE A 152 13.77 3.06 25.27
C ILE A 152 14.69 2.35 26.28
N PRO A 153 14.17 1.39 27.07
CA PRO A 153 15.00 0.69 28.03
C PRO A 153 16.05 -0.17 27.33
N PRO A 154 17.28 -0.28 27.85
CA PRO A 154 18.36 -1.06 27.23
C PRO A 154 18.15 -2.59 27.30
N ALA A 155 17.22 -3.03 28.14
CA ALA A 155 16.77 -4.41 28.23
C ALA A 155 15.31 -4.46 28.68
N VAL A 156 14.57 -5.47 28.22
CA VAL A 156 13.19 -5.75 28.61
C VAL A 156 13.12 -7.23 29.00
N CYS A 157 12.55 -7.55 30.17
CA CYS A 157 12.52 -8.91 30.71
C CYS A 157 13.90 -9.60 30.76
N GLY A 158 14.98 -8.84 30.99
CA GLY A 158 16.35 -9.36 31.00
C GLY A 158 16.97 -9.60 29.60
N VAL A 159 16.25 -9.36 28.52
CA VAL A 159 16.77 -9.47 27.14
C VAL A 159 17.15 -8.08 26.63
N ARG A 160 18.34 -7.97 26.06
CA ARG A 160 18.87 -6.72 25.48
C ARG A 160 17.96 -6.22 24.35
N THR A 161 17.76 -4.90 24.31
CA THR A 161 17.07 -4.23 23.21
C THR A 161 18.07 -3.64 22.22
N GLU A 162 17.67 -3.58 20.95
CA GLU A 162 18.38 -2.81 19.92
C GLU A 162 17.36 -2.11 19.04
N ILE A 163 17.71 -0.94 18.54
CA ILE A 163 16.75 -0.05 17.88
C ILE A 163 17.07 0.03 16.39
N LEU A 164 16.04 -0.19 15.58
CA LEU A 164 16.03 0.07 14.15
C LEU A 164 15.01 1.19 13.85
N VAL A 165 15.51 2.32 13.37
CA VAL A 165 14.68 3.38 12.78
C VAL A 165 14.63 3.17 11.27
N VAL A 166 13.43 3.07 10.72
CA VAL A 166 13.23 3.08 9.27
C VAL A 166 12.77 4.47 8.88
N ASP A 167 13.71 5.27 8.36
CA ASP A 167 13.44 6.61 7.86
C ASP A 167 12.79 6.53 6.46
N ASP A 168 11.50 6.84 6.39
CA ASP A 168 10.69 6.76 5.18
C ASP A 168 10.84 8.01 4.30
N GLY A 169 12.08 8.37 3.99
CA GLY A 169 12.44 9.48 3.08
C GLY A 169 12.20 10.86 3.67
N SER A 170 12.57 11.07 4.95
CA SER A 170 12.46 12.37 5.63
C SER A 170 13.34 13.44 4.99
N ARG A 171 12.96 14.71 5.19
CA ARG A 171 13.69 15.89 4.69
C ARG A 171 14.22 16.81 5.79
N ASP A 172 13.95 16.46 7.04
CA ASP A 172 14.24 17.26 8.23
C ASP A 172 15.44 16.71 9.04
N GLY A 173 16.15 15.70 8.51
CA GLY A 173 17.27 15.06 9.20
C GLY A 173 16.87 13.98 10.21
N THR A 174 15.61 13.51 10.21
CA THR A 174 15.14 12.44 11.13
C THR A 174 16.10 11.24 11.23
N GLY A 175 16.54 10.71 10.09
CA GLY A 175 17.48 9.58 10.07
C GLY A 175 18.89 9.92 10.55
N ASP A 176 19.32 11.18 10.49
CA ASP A 176 20.62 11.62 11.01
C ASP A 176 20.56 11.71 12.54
N VAL A 177 19.51 12.36 13.07
CA VAL A 177 19.25 12.44 14.52
C VAL A 177 19.15 11.04 15.13
N ALA A 178 18.45 10.11 14.46
CA ALA A 178 18.35 8.73 14.93
C ALA A 178 19.71 8.02 15.03
N ALA A 179 20.58 8.22 14.04
CA ALA A 179 21.92 7.65 14.02
C ALA A 179 22.81 8.25 15.12
N GLU A 180 22.73 9.56 15.35
CA GLU A 180 23.44 10.26 16.44
C GLU A 180 23.04 9.74 17.83
N HIS A 181 21.79 9.30 17.99
CA HIS A 181 21.29 8.66 19.21
C HIS A 181 21.62 7.15 19.27
N GLY A 182 22.46 6.64 18.37
CA GLY A 182 22.95 5.27 18.38
C GLY A 182 21.99 4.23 17.82
N ALA A 183 20.87 4.63 17.21
CA ALA A 183 19.99 3.69 16.53
C ALA A 183 20.59 3.20 15.21
N ALA A 184 20.30 1.96 14.82
CA ALA A 184 20.51 1.54 13.45
C ALA A 184 19.47 2.24 12.55
N VAL A 185 19.87 2.68 11.36
CA VAL A 185 18.97 3.44 10.47
C VAL A 185 18.92 2.78 9.10
N ALA A 186 17.72 2.49 8.61
CA ALA A 186 17.47 2.11 7.23
C ALA A 186 16.69 3.23 6.54
N ARG A 187 17.19 3.74 5.40
CA ARG A 187 16.61 4.90 4.71
C ARG A 187 15.88 4.49 3.43
N HIS A 188 14.64 4.95 3.28
CA HIS A 188 13.97 4.94 1.99
C HIS A 188 14.32 6.20 1.19
N VAL A 189 14.51 6.04 -0.12
CA VAL A 189 14.80 7.16 -1.04
C VAL A 189 13.61 8.13 -1.16
N THR A 190 12.39 7.62 -1.01
CA THR A 190 11.15 8.39 -1.10
C THR A 190 10.16 7.89 -0.06
N ASN A 191 9.25 8.75 0.40
CA ASN A 191 8.17 8.34 1.28
C ASN A 191 7.26 7.28 0.63
N ARG A 192 7.06 6.15 1.32
CA ARG A 192 6.25 5.01 0.89
C ARG A 192 5.10 4.70 1.85
N GLY A 193 5.04 5.37 2.99
CA GLY A 193 4.06 5.20 4.06
C GLY A 193 4.56 4.29 5.18
N GLY A 194 3.98 4.45 6.38
CA GLY A 194 4.39 3.72 7.59
C GLY A 194 4.33 2.20 7.46
N GLY A 195 3.36 1.67 6.71
CA GLY A 195 3.27 0.24 6.40
C GLY A 195 4.44 -0.28 5.57
N ALA A 196 4.97 0.51 4.64
CA ALA A 196 6.13 0.14 3.84
C ALA A 196 7.38 0.14 4.72
N ALA A 197 7.56 1.18 5.55
CA ALA A 197 8.66 1.27 6.50
C ALA A 197 8.67 0.08 7.47
N LEU A 198 7.51 -0.29 8.01
CA LEU A 198 7.37 -1.46 8.87
C LEU A 198 7.70 -2.77 8.15
N ARG A 199 7.25 -2.96 6.90
CA ARG A 199 7.59 -4.18 6.13
C ARG A 199 9.09 -4.29 5.88
N THR A 200 9.75 -3.19 5.53
CA THR A 200 11.21 -3.14 5.41
C THR A 200 11.86 -3.55 6.73
N GLY A 201 11.41 -2.97 7.84
CA GLY A 201 11.90 -3.30 9.18
C GLY A 201 11.69 -4.77 9.57
N TYR A 202 10.50 -5.32 9.36
CA TYR A 202 10.20 -6.72 9.65
C TYR A 202 11.13 -7.66 8.88
N ARG A 203 11.34 -7.39 7.59
CA ARG A 203 12.25 -8.17 6.76
C ARG A 203 13.68 -8.09 7.29
N LEU A 204 14.17 -6.89 7.58
CA LEU A 204 15.52 -6.68 8.14
C LEU A 204 15.69 -7.48 9.45
N MET A 205 14.70 -7.46 10.34
CA MET A 205 14.77 -8.14 11.64
C MET A 205 14.67 -9.66 11.54
N VAL A 206 13.85 -10.17 10.62
CA VAL A 206 13.80 -11.61 10.29
C VAL A 206 15.16 -12.08 9.80
N GLU A 207 15.74 -11.38 8.83
CA GLU A 207 17.03 -11.76 8.25
C GLU A 207 18.21 -11.53 9.23
N SER A 208 18.03 -10.68 10.24
CA SER A 208 19.03 -10.44 11.30
C SER A 208 18.94 -11.40 12.50
N GLY A 209 17.92 -12.25 12.56
CA GLY A 209 17.76 -13.22 13.66
C GLY A 209 17.35 -12.60 14.99
N ALA A 210 16.58 -11.49 14.98
CA ALA A 210 15.99 -10.95 16.20
C ALA A 210 15.01 -11.95 16.83
N LEU A 211 14.86 -11.98 18.16
CA LEU A 211 13.90 -12.87 18.84
C LEU A 211 12.47 -12.35 18.72
N ILE A 212 12.30 -11.06 19.03
CA ILE A 212 11.01 -10.38 19.09
C ILE A 212 11.19 -9.02 18.42
N VAL A 213 10.22 -8.62 17.60
CA VAL A 213 10.11 -7.26 17.08
C VAL A 213 9.01 -6.53 17.84
N VAL A 214 9.35 -5.38 18.40
CA VAL A 214 8.41 -4.44 19.02
C VAL A 214 8.28 -3.24 18.11
N THR A 215 7.06 -2.86 17.71
CA THR A 215 6.84 -1.65 16.92
C THR A 215 6.47 -0.48 17.82
N LEU A 216 7.13 0.66 17.62
CA LEU A 216 6.88 1.89 18.37
C LEU A 216 6.79 3.07 17.40
N ASP A 217 5.89 4.02 17.66
CA ASP A 217 5.73 5.21 16.82
C ASP A 217 6.80 6.27 17.18
N ALA A 218 7.28 7.01 16.18
CA ALA A 218 8.33 8.03 16.34
C ALA A 218 7.87 9.34 17.01
N ASP A 219 6.58 9.48 17.35
CA ASP A 219 5.96 10.74 17.80
C ASP A 219 5.79 10.86 19.32
N GLY A 220 6.27 9.86 20.06
CA GLY A 220 6.28 9.86 21.54
C GLY A 220 4.93 9.61 22.20
N GLN A 221 3.90 9.17 21.45
CA GLN A 221 2.59 8.90 22.05
C GLN A 221 2.53 7.62 22.90
N HIS A 222 3.44 6.68 22.65
CA HIS A 222 3.49 5.41 23.35
C HIS A 222 4.63 5.42 24.36
N ARG A 223 4.38 4.91 25.57
CA ARG A 223 5.39 4.88 26.61
C ARG A 223 6.28 3.63 26.50
N PRO A 224 7.60 3.77 26.30
CA PRO A 224 8.49 2.61 26.14
C PRO A 224 8.66 1.74 27.41
N ASP A 225 8.32 2.25 28.60
CA ASP A 225 8.36 1.49 29.86
C ASP A 225 7.28 0.41 29.93
N GLU A 226 6.16 0.57 29.23
CA GLU A 226 5.10 -0.45 29.15
C GLU A 226 5.44 -1.64 28.25
N MET A 227 6.60 -1.61 27.59
CA MET A 227 7.05 -2.65 26.65
C MET A 227 7.15 -4.03 27.29
N GLU A 228 7.47 -4.10 28.59
CA GLU A 228 7.50 -5.35 29.35
C GLU A 228 6.17 -6.10 29.27
N ARG A 229 5.04 -5.38 29.31
CA ARG A 229 3.70 -6.00 29.21
C ARG A 229 3.46 -6.68 27.86
N LEU A 230 4.07 -6.16 26.80
CA LEU A 230 3.97 -6.71 25.44
C LEU A 230 4.93 -7.89 25.24
N VAL A 231 6.16 -7.75 25.74
CA VAL A 231 7.23 -8.72 25.49
C VAL A 231 7.09 -9.96 26.36
N LYS A 232 6.69 -9.81 27.62
CA LYS A 232 6.65 -10.89 28.61
C LYS A 232 5.81 -12.11 28.17
N PRO A 233 4.55 -11.96 27.71
CA PRO A 233 3.74 -13.10 27.27
C PRO A 233 4.37 -13.89 26.10
N ILE A 234 5.19 -13.22 25.28
CA ILE A 234 5.88 -13.85 24.15
C ILE A 234 7.12 -14.59 24.62
N LEU A 235 7.90 -14.01 25.55
CA LEU A 235 9.06 -14.70 26.13
C LEU A 235 8.65 -15.91 26.97
N ASP A 236 7.55 -15.81 27.71
CA ASP A 236 7.00 -16.89 28.52
C ASP A 236 6.38 -18.01 27.67
N GLY A 237 6.27 -17.82 26.35
CA GLY A 237 5.77 -18.81 25.39
C GLY A 237 4.25 -18.96 25.39
N GLU A 238 3.51 -18.03 26.00
CA GLU A 238 2.05 -18.06 26.07
C GLU A 238 1.41 -17.69 24.72
N VAL A 239 2.00 -16.72 24.03
CA VAL A 239 1.53 -16.21 22.73
C VAL A 239 2.71 -15.91 21.81
N ASP A 240 2.43 -15.74 20.52
CA ASP A 240 3.40 -15.30 19.53
C ASP A 240 3.29 -13.81 19.21
N MET A 241 2.22 -13.16 19.67
CA MET A 241 1.95 -11.75 19.46
C MET A 241 1.25 -11.14 20.69
N ALA A 242 1.66 -9.94 21.08
CA ALA A 242 0.95 -9.12 22.04
C ALA A 242 0.65 -7.75 21.43
N HIS A 243 -0.58 -7.27 21.60
CA HIS A 243 -1.03 -6.00 21.06
C HIS A 243 -1.42 -5.02 22.16
N GLY A 244 -0.94 -3.78 22.07
CA GLY A 244 -1.35 -2.73 23.01
C GLY A 244 -2.77 -2.28 22.74
N SER A 245 -3.59 -2.21 23.78
CA SER A 245 -4.94 -1.66 23.71
C SER A 245 -5.08 -0.43 24.59
N ARG A 246 -5.41 0.70 23.97
CA ARG A 246 -5.74 1.94 24.68
C ARG A 246 -7.11 1.89 25.36
N VAL A 247 -7.96 0.94 24.93
CA VAL A 247 -9.30 0.71 25.48
C VAL A 247 -9.23 -0.11 26.76
N LEU A 248 -8.27 -1.05 26.85
CA LEU A 248 -7.99 -1.79 28.08
C LEU A 248 -7.15 -0.97 29.08
N GLY A 249 -6.31 -0.06 28.58
CA GLY A 249 -5.49 0.83 29.39
C GLY A 249 -6.05 2.25 29.49
N HIS A 250 -5.23 3.24 29.17
CA HIS A 250 -5.58 4.67 29.23
C HIS A 250 -5.28 5.37 27.91
N ALA A 251 -6.11 6.31 27.54
CA ALA A 251 -5.85 7.21 26.43
C ALA A 251 -6.22 8.63 26.85
N ASP A 252 -5.33 9.59 26.61
CA ASP A 252 -5.68 10.98 26.81
C ASP A 252 -6.82 11.37 25.88
N ARG A 253 -7.80 12.08 26.46
CA ARG A 253 -9.04 12.45 25.77
C ARG A 253 -8.72 13.17 24.48
N ASN A 254 -9.25 12.60 23.40
CA ASN A 254 -9.11 13.13 22.05
C ASN A 254 -10.44 13.74 21.59
N HIS A 255 -10.49 14.16 20.33
CA HIS A 255 -11.73 14.57 19.67
C HIS A 255 -12.79 13.44 19.70
N PHE A 256 -13.99 13.71 20.21
CA PHE A 256 -15.10 12.75 20.35
C PHE A 256 -15.36 11.87 19.10
N ALA A 257 -15.24 12.47 17.91
CA ALA A 257 -15.37 11.75 16.64
C ALA A 257 -14.33 10.61 16.44
N ARG A 258 -13.12 10.75 16.99
CA ARG A 258 -12.07 9.73 16.95
C ARG A 258 -12.43 8.54 17.83
N GLU A 259 -12.99 8.79 19.02
CA GLU A 259 -13.43 7.75 19.94
C GLU A 259 -14.58 6.93 19.35
N LEU A 260 -15.58 7.59 18.75
CA LEU A 260 -16.65 6.91 18.04
C LEU A 260 -16.13 6.07 16.86
N GLY A 261 -15.15 6.59 16.11
CA GLY A 261 -14.50 5.86 15.04
C GLY A 261 -13.82 4.59 15.53
N ILE A 262 -13.06 4.68 16.63
CA ILE A 262 -12.38 3.52 17.25
C ILE A 262 -13.40 2.45 17.65
N VAL A 263 -14.48 2.82 18.36
CA VAL A 263 -15.52 1.88 18.77
C VAL A 263 -16.17 1.18 17.56
N PHE A 264 -16.52 1.95 16.52
CA PHE A 264 -17.10 1.40 15.30
C PHE A 264 -16.17 0.40 14.61
N PHE A 265 -14.90 0.76 14.44
CA PHE A 265 -13.93 -0.07 13.74
C PHE A 265 -13.56 -1.32 14.53
N ASN A 266 -13.41 -1.23 15.85
CA ASN A 266 -13.18 -2.39 16.71
C ASN A 266 -14.32 -3.39 16.60
N ARG A 267 -15.57 -2.92 16.60
CA ARG A 267 -16.75 -3.77 16.44
C ARG A 267 -16.82 -4.39 15.05
N LEU A 268 -16.47 -3.64 14.00
CA LEU A 268 -16.41 -4.13 12.63
C LEU A 268 -15.36 -5.23 12.47
N VAL A 269 -14.13 -5.00 12.95
CA VAL A 269 -13.05 -5.99 12.93
C VAL A 269 -13.43 -7.21 13.76
N SER A 270 -13.99 -7.02 14.95
CA SER A 270 -14.41 -8.13 15.82
C SER A 270 -15.48 -9.00 15.15
N PHE A 271 -16.45 -8.37 14.49
CA PHE A 271 -17.50 -9.07 13.75
C PHE A 271 -16.93 -9.88 12.57
N ILE A 272 -16.05 -9.27 11.77
CA ILE A 272 -15.47 -9.89 10.58
C ILE A 272 -14.50 -11.03 10.94
N THR A 273 -13.72 -10.85 12.00
CA THR A 273 -12.71 -11.83 12.45
C THR A 273 -13.26 -12.86 13.44
N ARG A 274 -14.50 -12.67 13.91
CA ARG A 274 -15.14 -13.47 14.98
C ARG A 274 -14.29 -13.59 16.25
N THR A 275 -13.42 -12.62 16.48
CA THR A 275 -12.51 -12.54 17.62
C THR A 275 -12.75 -11.20 18.31
N HIS A 276 -12.81 -11.17 19.64
CA HIS A 276 -13.00 -9.92 20.34
C HIS A 276 -11.72 -9.08 20.26
N VAL A 277 -11.80 -7.92 19.60
CA VAL A 277 -10.70 -6.98 19.40
C VAL A 277 -11.04 -5.64 20.04
N THR A 278 -10.19 -5.17 20.95
CA THR A 278 -10.41 -3.93 21.70
C THR A 278 -9.72 -2.71 21.11
N ASP A 279 -8.62 -2.84 20.37
CA ASP A 279 -8.01 -1.70 19.65
C ASP A 279 -7.34 -2.13 18.35
N CYS A 280 -8.10 -2.17 17.26
CA CYS A 280 -7.58 -2.54 15.93
C CYS A 280 -6.69 -1.47 15.29
N SER A 281 -6.42 -0.36 15.97
CA SER A 281 -5.79 0.85 15.42
C SER A 281 -4.48 1.23 16.11
N ASN A 282 -4.02 0.43 17.08
CA ASN A 282 -2.82 0.71 17.85
C ASN A 282 -1.51 0.26 17.16
N GLY A 283 -0.53 1.16 17.09
CA GLY A 283 0.78 0.83 16.53
C GLY A 283 1.58 -0.11 17.42
N TYR A 284 1.43 0.00 18.74
CA TYR A 284 2.31 -0.60 19.73
C TYR A 284 2.03 -2.10 19.90
N ARG A 285 2.96 -2.93 19.41
CA ARG A 285 2.83 -4.40 19.47
C ARG A 285 4.18 -5.04 19.63
N ALA A 286 4.21 -6.23 20.21
CA ALA A 286 5.34 -7.14 20.17
C ALA A 286 4.94 -8.39 19.38
N VAL A 287 5.87 -8.94 18.60
CA VAL A 287 5.64 -10.14 17.81
C VAL A 287 6.92 -10.98 17.76
N ARG A 288 6.77 -12.30 17.91
CA ARG A 288 7.87 -13.24 17.70
C ARG A 288 8.34 -13.13 16.25
N THR A 289 9.63 -12.94 16.04
CA THR A 289 10.16 -12.68 14.70
C THR A 289 9.88 -13.83 13.73
N THR A 290 9.83 -15.07 14.22
CA THR A 290 9.58 -16.27 13.41
C THR A 290 8.17 -16.34 12.81
N VAL A 291 7.20 -15.58 13.32
CA VAL A 291 5.84 -15.55 12.76
C VAL A 291 5.64 -14.46 11.70
N LEU A 292 6.52 -13.45 11.66
CA LEU A 292 6.43 -12.35 10.68
C LEU A 292 6.37 -12.82 9.22
N PRO A 293 7.15 -13.84 8.76
CA PRO A 293 7.09 -14.31 7.37
C PRO A 293 5.73 -14.90 6.96
N GLN A 294 4.88 -15.25 7.92
CA GLN A 294 3.55 -15.84 7.67
C GLN A 294 2.51 -14.76 7.32
N LEU A 295 2.79 -13.49 7.63
CA LEU A 295 1.86 -12.37 7.47
C LEU A 295 2.00 -11.75 6.08
N VAL A 296 0.88 -11.59 5.37
CA VAL A 296 0.87 -10.95 4.04
C VAL A 296 0.45 -9.50 4.18
N LEU A 297 1.40 -8.60 4.42
CA LEU A 297 1.13 -7.17 4.63
C LEU A 297 1.26 -6.38 3.31
N ARG A 298 0.28 -5.53 3.00
CA ARG A 298 0.22 -4.71 1.76
C ARG A 298 -0.28 -3.27 1.98
N GLN A 299 -0.88 -2.95 3.11
CA GLN A 299 -1.43 -1.63 3.40
C GLN A 299 -0.32 -0.68 3.84
N GLU A 300 -0.29 0.53 3.27
CA GLU A 300 0.68 1.56 3.67
C GLU A 300 0.16 2.43 4.82
N GLN A 301 -1.12 2.79 4.81
CA GLN A 301 -1.72 3.68 5.81
C GLN A 301 -2.45 2.93 6.94
N PHE A 302 -3.01 1.76 6.62
CA PHE A 302 -3.87 0.97 7.52
C PHE A 302 -3.20 -0.34 7.95
N HIS A 303 -1.86 -0.34 7.97
CA HIS A 303 -1.02 -1.49 8.28
C HIS A 303 -1.34 -2.12 9.64
N THR A 304 -1.72 -1.31 10.62
CA THR A 304 -2.02 -1.77 11.97
C THR A 304 -3.16 -2.77 12.02
N SER A 305 -4.28 -2.45 11.37
CA SER A 305 -5.46 -3.30 11.32
C SER A 305 -5.27 -4.47 10.38
N GLU A 306 -4.55 -4.26 9.26
CA GLU A 306 -4.17 -5.36 8.38
C GLU A 306 -3.39 -6.43 9.13
N PHE A 307 -2.38 -6.02 9.90
CA PHE A 307 -1.55 -6.93 10.68
C PHE A 307 -2.38 -7.77 11.66
N MET A 308 -3.29 -7.14 12.40
CA MET A 308 -4.15 -7.85 13.34
C MET A 308 -5.10 -8.83 12.64
N ILE A 309 -5.74 -8.41 11.53
CA ILE A 309 -6.63 -9.28 10.76
C ILE A 309 -5.85 -10.46 10.17
N GLU A 310 -4.67 -10.22 9.60
CA GLU A 310 -3.81 -11.29 9.08
C GLU A 310 -3.36 -12.25 10.18
N ALA A 311 -2.96 -11.75 11.35
CA ALA A 311 -2.57 -12.59 12.48
C ALA A 311 -3.73 -13.50 12.93
N ILE A 312 -4.93 -12.94 13.08
CA ILE A 312 -6.13 -13.73 13.44
C ILE A 312 -6.46 -14.76 12.35
N LYS A 313 -6.43 -14.36 11.07
CA LYS A 313 -6.69 -15.27 9.94
C LYS A 313 -5.70 -16.42 9.85
N ARG A 314 -4.44 -16.19 10.26
CA ARG A 314 -3.38 -17.19 10.29
C ARG A 314 -3.42 -18.05 11.57
N GLY A 315 -4.30 -17.74 12.52
CA GLY A 315 -4.39 -18.45 13.80
C GLY A 315 -3.16 -18.23 14.68
N ILE A 316 -2.46 -17.11 14.55
CA ILE A 316 -1.31 -16.78 15.39
C ILE A 316 -1.82 -16.53 16.82
N PRO A 317 -1.32 -17.26 17.84
CA PRO A 317 -1.66 -17.00 19.23
C PRO A 317 -1.35 -15.56 19.60
N ALA A 318 -2.39 -14.80 19.97
CA ALA A 318 -2.27 -13.38 20.24
C ALA A 318 -3.06 -12.96 21.48
N THR A 319 -2.56 -11.96 22.21
CA THR A 319 -3.26 -11.33 23.34
C THR A 319 -3.26 -9.81 23.23
N GLU A 320 -4.21 -9.16 23.89
CA GLU A 320 -4.24 -7.70 24.05
C GLU A 320 -3.81 -7.32 25.47
N VAL A 321 -2.96 -6.31 25.60
CA VAL A 321 -2.45 -5.83 26.90
C VAL A 321 -2.78 -4.34 27.09
N PRO A 322 -3.06 -3.89 28.32
CA PRO A 322 -3.37 -2.49 28.58
C PRO A 322 -2.14 -1.62 28.40
N ILE A 323 -2.27 -0.56 27.58
CA ILE A 323 -1.24 0.45 27.37
C ILE A 323 -1.80 1.87 27.51
N THR A 324 -0.89 2.82 27.63
CA THR A 324 -1.15 4.25 27.69
C THR A 324 -0.83 4.92 26.36
N VAL A 325 -1.76 5.74 25.87
CA VAL A 325 -1.55 6.60 24.69
C VAL A 325 -1.65 8.07 25.11
N ASP A 326 -0.51 8.73 25.20
CA ASP A 326 -0.39 10.14 25.55
C ASP A 326 -0.65 11.06 24.33
N GLN A 327 -0.77 12.35 24.57
CA GLN A 327 -0.74 13.34 23.49
C GLN A 327 0.63 13.36 22.79
N ARG A 328 0.61 13.62 21.49
CA ARG A 328 1.84 13.78 20.72
C ARG A 328 2.67 14.93 21.29
N LEU A 329 3.98 14.72 21.38
CA LEU A 329 4.91 15.73 21.89
C LEU A 329 4.88 16.97 20.98
N HIS A 330 5.33 16.86 19.72
CA HIS A 330 5.36 17.98 18.76
C HIS A 330 4.78 17.61 17.38
N GLY A 331 4.24 18.60 16.66
CA GLY A 331 3.75 18.48 15.26
C GLY A 331 2.27 18.12 15.07
N HIS A 332 1.78 18.21 13.82
CA HIS A 332 0.38 17.90 13.45
C HIS A 332 0.19 16.47 12.95
N SER A 333 -0.99 15.88 13.19
CA SER A 333 -1.36 14.56 12.66
C SER A 333 -1.28 14.53 11.13
N LYS A 334 -0.51 13.58 10.60
CA LYS A 334 -0.38 13.32 9.15
C LYS A 334 -1.55 12.49 8.59
N LYS A 335 -2.55 12.17 9.44
CA LYS A 335 -3.76 11.42 9.03
C LYS A 335 -4.79 12.37 8.37
N PRO A 336 -5.36 12.02 7.20
CA PRO A 336 -6.33 12.85 6.49
C PRO A 336 -7.67 12.99 7.25
N ALA A 337 -8.52 13.90 6.78
CA ALA A 337 -9.83 14.21 7.37
C ALA A 337 -10.68 12.96 7.72
N ALA A 338 -11.31 12.99 8.90
CA ALA A 338 -11.91 11.82 9.57
C ALA A 338 -12.86 10.98 8.70
N PHE A 339 -13.65 11.59 7.82
CA PHE A 339 -14.61 10.87 6.99
C PHE A 339 -13.94 10.07 5.86
N ARG A 340 -12.98 10.67 5.14
CA ARG A 340 -12.20 9.97 4.09
C ARG A 340 -11.30 8.90 4.70
N TYR A 341 -10.77 9.15 5.89
CA TYR A 341 -10.00 8.18 6.66
C TYR A 341 -10.86 6.97 7.03
N GLY A 342 -12.08 7.19 7.51
CA GLY A 342 -12.99 6.12 7.91
C GLY A 342 -13.42 5.20 6.76
N ALA A 343 -13.80 5.78 5.61
CA ALA A 343 -14.14 4.97 4.42
C ALA A 343 -12.94 4.17 3.89
N GLY A 344 -11.74 4.77 3.91
CA GLY A 344 -10.50 4.09 3.57
C GLY A 344 -10.19 2.92 4.51
N PHE A 345 -10.38 3.12 5.81
CA PHE A 345 -10.16 2.12 6.86
C PHE A 345 -11.11 0.93 6.71
N ALA A 346 -12.41 1.18 6.49
CA ALA A 346 -13.39 0.12 6.25
C ALA A 346 -13.07 -0.71 5.00
N ASN A 347 -12.71 -0.05 3.89
CA ASN A 347 -12.31 -0.74 2.66
C ASN A 347 -11.02 -1.56 2.85
N ALA A 348 -10.05 -1.06 3.63
CA ALA A 348 -8.83 -1.79 3.95
C ALA A 348 -9.11 -3.05 4.79
N ILE A 349 -9.99 -2.96 5.80
CA ILE A 349 -10.44 -4.12 6.58
C ILE A 349 -11.07 -5.17 5.66
N VAL A 350 -12.06 -4.77 4.87
CA VAL A 350 -12.82 -5.72 4.01
C VAL A 350 -11.90 -6.37 2.98
N ARG A 351 -11.03 -5.61 2.31
CA ARG A 351 -10.07 -6.17 1.34
C ARG A 351 -9.05 -7.10 1.97
N THR A 352 -8.57 -6.77 3.17
CA THR A 352 -7.65 -7.66 3.91
C THR A 352 -8.33 -8.95 4.29
N TRP A 353 -9.58 -8.87 4.74
CA TRP A 353 -10.35 -10.06 5.10
C TRP A 353 -10.65 -10.96 3.90
N LEU A 354 -11.06 -10.38 2.76
CA LEU A 354 -11.39 -11.13 1.54
C LEU A 354 -10.20 -11.84 0.86
N ARG A 355 -8.97 -11.37 1.10
CA ARG A 355 -7.75 -11.93 0.49
C ARG A 355 -7.44 -13.33 1.00
#